data_AF-A0A6G1QTA7-F1
#
_entry.id   AF-A0A6G1QTA7-F1
#
_cell.length_a   1.000
_cell.length_b   1.000
_cell.length_c   1.000
_cell.angle_alpha   90.00
_cell.angle_beta   90.00
_cell.angle_gamma   90.00
#
_symmetry.space_group_name_H-M   'P 1'
#
loop_
_entity.id
_entity.type
_entity.pdbx_description
1 polymer ?
#
loop_
_entity_poly.entity_id
_entity_poly.type
_entity_poly.pdbx_seq_one_letter_code
_entity_poly.pdbx_strand_id
1 'polypeptide(L)'
;MHTVQSLQTGAVSTSYWIERKCKRFFGHSCQSNPALQLVSTSQPAEVCCPSMSTELELPFLPDTQLTEVMRLRVQSLQQRGQKRQEGERLLGPNEAVYRLDFSKQTLQFSHWTVRLAQPGHLTITATSQLWTPDLTNLMTRQLLEPAGIFWRSPGDARDAPIQCIEADAYEFGERIAELATVRKVMYFLFGFAEGCSPETVDCSITFIVDG
;
A
#
# COMPACT_ATOMS: atom_id res chain seq x y z
N MET A 1 21.34 39.81 -24.98
CA MET A 1 21.93 38.51 -24.63
C MET A 1 21.56 38.22 -23.19
N HIS A 2 20.61 37.31 -22.95
CA HIS A 2 20.57 36.39 -21.80
C HIS A 2 19.38 35.45 -22.04
N THR A 3 19.70 34.17 -22.06
CA THR A 3 18.92 33.03 -22.54
C THR A 3 17.87 32.63 -21.50
N VAL A 4 16.62 32.45 -21.93
CA VAL A 4 15.56 31.79 -21.14
C VAL A 4 15.64 30.29 -21.44
N GLN A 5 16.02 29.49 -20.46
CA GLN A 5 15.93 28.02 -20.55
C GLN A 5 14.64 27.56 -19.89
N SER A 6 13.77 26.95 -20.70
CA SER A 6 12.58 26.22 -20.26
C SER A 6 12.99 24.88 -19.62
N LEU A 7 12.53 24.60 -18.41
CA LEU A 7 12.62 23.29 -17.79
C LEU A 7 11.40 22.46 -18.22
N GLN A 8 11.67 21.44 -19.04
CA GLN A 8 10.73 20.38 -19.38
C GLN A 8 10.53 19.46 -18.16
N THR A 9 9.29 19.40 -17.68
CA THR A 9 8.81 18.36 -16.76
C THR A 9 8.67 17.04 -17.52
N GLY A 10 9.57 16.10 -17.25
CA GLY A 10 9.48 14.73 -17.75
C GLY A 10 8.42 13.94 -17.00
N ALA A 11 7.29 13.68 -17.67
CA ALA A 11 6.33 12.67 -17.26
C ALA A 11 6.97 11.28 -17.43
N VAL A 12 7.18 10.56 -16.33
CA VAL A 12 7.60 9.15 -16.39
C VAL A 12 6.34 8.29 -16.43
N SER A 13 6.22 7.62 -17.56
CA SER A 13 5.06 6.88 -18.05
C SER A 13 4.68 5.69 -17.16
N THR A 14 3.42 5.67 -16.72
CA THR A 14 2.68 4.61 -16.00
C THR A 14 2.45 3.32 -16.82
N SER A 15 3.17 3.14 -17.93
CA SER A 15 2.87 2.12 -18.95
C SER A 15 3.64 0.80 -18.80
N TYR A 16 4.52 0.64 -17.80
CA TYR A 16 5.45 -0.50 -17.77
C TYR A 16 4.93 -1.77 -17.05
N TRP A 17 3.79 -1.70 -16.36
CA TRP A 17 3.24 -2.85 -15.60
C TRP A 17 1.94 -3.45 -16.15
N ILE A 18 1.14 -2.68 -16.92
CA ILE A 18 -0.07 -3.21 -17.61
C ILE A 18 0.32 -4.27 -18.65
N GLU A 19 1.48 -4.15 -19.29
CA GLU A 19 1.94 -5.08 -20.33
C GLU A 19 2.40 -6.45 -19.81
N ARG A 20 2.71 -6.59 -18.50
CA ARG A 20 3.09 -7.90 -17.93
C ARG A 20 1.91 -8.78 -17.53
N LYS A 21 0.71 -8.21 -17.30
CA LYS A 21 -0.51 -9.01 -17.02
C LYS A 21 -1.15 -9.60 -18.30
N CYS A 22 -1.01 -8.95 -19.46
CA CYS A 22 -1.54 -9.50 -20.74
C CYS A 22 -0.76 -10.70 -21.30
N LYS A 23 0.56 -10.80 -21.05
CA LYS A 23 1.38 -11.91 -21.57
C LYS A 23 1.24 -13.23 -20.80
N ARG A 24 0.55 -13.24 -19.65
CA ARG A 24 0.28 -14.45 -18.88
C ARG A 24 -1.09 -15.08 -19.21
N PHE A 25 -1.91 -14.44 -20.04
CA PHE A 25 -3.28 -14.88 -20.36
C PHE A 25 -3.53 -15.31 -21.81
N PHE A 26 -2.68 -14.94 -22.78
CA PHE A 26 -2.82 -15.40 -24.17
C PHE A 26 -1.49 -15.94 -24.72
N GLY A 27 -1.27 -17.23 -24.51
CA GLY A 27 -0.24 -18.01 -25.18
C GLY A 27 -0.86 -18.91 -26.25
N HIS A 28 -0.26 -18.85 -27.44
CA HIS A 28 -0.29 -19.81 -28.55
C HIS A 28 -1.18 -19.50 -29.78
N SER A 29 -0.44 -19.09 -30.82
CA SER A 29 -0.68 -19.21 -32.26
C SER A 29 -1.38 -20.52 -32.64
N CYS A 30 -2.47 -20.41 -33.41
CA CYS A 30 -3.07 -21.53 -34.14
C CYS A 30 -2.90 -21.29 -35.64
N GLN A 31 -2.02 -22.08 -36.27
CA GLN A 31 -2.02 -22.31 -37.71
C GLN A 31 -3.09 -23.37 -38.05
N SER A 32 -3.80 -23.13 -39.15
CA SER A 32 -4.86 -23.92 -39.76
C SER A 32 -4.36 -25.19 -40.47
N ASN A 33 -5.03 -26.35 -40.30
CA ASN A 33 -5.84 -27.03 -41.34
C ASN A 33 -6.55 -28.31 -40.80
N PRO A 34 -7.63 -28.79 -41.44
CA PRO A 34 -8.62 -29.71 -40.86
C PRO A 34 -8.37 -31.18 -41.23
N ALA A 35 -8.84 -32.10 -40.38
CA ALA A 35 -9.42 -33.38 -40.80
C ALA A 35 -10.15 -34.06 -39.61
N LEU A 36 -11.38 -34.46 -39.91
CA LEU A 36 -12.29 -35.38 -39.22
C LEU A 36 -11.65 -36.42 -38.28
N GLN A 37 -12.21 -36.60 -37.08
CA GLN A 37 -12.87 -37.85 -36.67
C GLN A 37 -13.56 -37.74 -35.30
N LEU A 38 -14.81 -38.22 -35.25
CA LEU A 38 -15.56 -38.50 -34.03
C LEU A 38 -14.84 -39.55 -33.18
N VAL A 39 -14.57 -39.22 -31.92
CA VAL A 39 -14.51 -40.22 -30.84
C VAL A 39 -15.25 -39.66 -29.63
N SER A 40 -16.31 -40.36 -29.26
CA SER A 40 -17.07 -40.16 -28.04
C SER A 40 -16.29 -40.76 -26.88
N THR A 41 -15.78 -39.92 -25.99
CA THR A 41 -15.30 -40.32 -24.67
C THR A 41 -15.88 -39.35 -23.65
N SER A 42 -16.85 -39.86 -22.89
CA SER A 42 -17.45 -39.21 -21.72
C SER A 42 -16.38 -38.94 -20.66
N GLN A 43 -15.94 -37.70 -20.54
CA GLN A 43 -15.19 -37.20 -19.38
C GLN A 43 -16.19 -36.88 -18.25
N PRO A 44 -15.93 -37.30 -17.00
CA PRO A 44 -16.66 -36.76 -15.86
C PRO A 44 -16.29 -35.29 -15.71
N ALA A 45 -17.30 -34.42 -15.63
CA ALA A 45 -17.11 -33.04 -15.25
C ALA A 45 -16.35 -32.99 -13.91
N GLU A 46 -15.15 -32.43 -13.91
CA GLU A 46 -14.51 -31.99 -12.68
C GLU A 46 -15.45 -31.02 -11.99
N VAL A 47 -16.03 -31.47 -10.88
CA VAL A 47 -16.71 -30.61 -9.94
C VAL A 47 -15.62 -29.75 -9.33
N CYS A 48 -15.44 -28.53 -9.85
CA CYS A 48 -14.74 -27.48 -9.11
C CYS A 48 -15.51 -27.28 -7.82
N CYS A 49 -15.02 -27.87 -6.72
CA CYS A 49 -15.43 -27.48 -5.39
C CYS A 49 -15.23 -25.96 -5.29
N PRO A 50 -16.24 -25.17 -4.86
CA PRO A 50 -16.01 -23.77 -4.58
C PRO A 50 -14.94 -23.70 -3.50
N SER A 51 -13.76 -23.16 -3.83
CA SER A 51 -12.82 -22.77 -2.80
C SER A 51 -13.54 -21.74 -1.93
N MET A 52 -13.78 -22.09 -0.67
CA MET A 52 -14.41 -21.18 0.29
C MET A 52 -13.35 -20.13 0.65
N SER A 53 -13.23 -19.11 -0.19
CA SER A 53 -12.38 -17.96 0.06
C SER A 53 -12.89 -17.24 1.31
N THR A 54 -12.00 -17.01 2.28
CA THR A 54 -12.32 -16.33 3.53
C THR A 54 -11.73 -14.93 3.51
N GLU A 55 -12.44 -13.95 4.07
CA GLU A 55 -11.91 -12.60 4.24
C GLU A 55 -11.12 -12.48 5.56
N LEU A 56 -9.97 -11.82 5.49
CA LEU A 56 -9.09 -11.50 6.61
C LEU A 56 -8.92 -9.98 6.67
N GLU A 57 -9.64 -9.35 7.60
CA GLU A 57 -9.47 -7.94 7.91
C GLU A 57 -8.35 -7.74 8.94
N LEU A 58 -7.40 -6.86 8.63
CA LEU A 58 -6.27 -6.51 9.48
C LEU A 58 -6.32 -5.00 9.81
N PRO A 59 -6.53 -4.61 11.09
CA PRO A 59 -6.49 -3.22 11.49
C PRO A 59 -5.05 -2.72 11.56
N PHE A 60 -4.83 -1.45 11.21
CA PHE A 60 -3.55 -0.79 11.43
C PHE A 60 -3.40 -0.44 12.91
N LEU A 61 -2.37 -0.99 13.55
CA LEU A 61 -2.13 -0.80 14.98
C LEU A 61 -1.13 0.35 15.19
N PRO A 62 -1.44 1.37 15.99
CA PRO A 62 -0.48 2.41 16.34
C PRO A 62 0.73 1.81 17.08
N ASP A 63 1.93 2.14 16.63
CA ASP A 63 3.17 1.83 17.33
C ASP A 63 3.67 3.08 18.08
N THR A 64 3.10 3.30 19.26
CA THR A 64 3.38 4.50 20.08
C THR A 64 4.82 4.54 20.55
N GLN A 65 5.42 3.39 20.84
CA GLN A 65 6.80 3.30 21.27
C GLN A 65 7.76 3.69 20.14
N LEU A 66 7.61 3.12 18.95
CA LEU A 66 8.46 3.47 17.81
C LEU A 66 8.22 4.91 17.36
N THR A 67 6.98 5.39 17.40
CA THR A 67 6.64 6.80 17.15
C THR A 67 7.44 7.71 18.09
N GLU A 68 7.47 7.41 19.39
CA GLU A 68 8.20 8.21 20.37
C GLU A 68 9.72 8.15 20.16
N VAL A 69 10.28 6.98 19.88
CA VAL A 69 11.71 6.84 19.55
C VAL A 69 12.08 7.71 18.35
N MET A 70 11.25 7.73 17.31
CA MET A 70 11.49 8.57 16.13
C MET A 70 11.32 10.07 16.44
N ARG A 71 10.41 10.47 17.33
CA ARG A 71 10.26 11.87 17.79
C ARG A 71 11.45 12.33 18.63
N LEU A 72 11.92 11.50 19.55
CA LEU A 72 13.11 11.76 20.36
C LEU A 72 14.36 11.92 19.50
N ARG A 73 14.45 11.20 18.38
CA ARG A 73 15.53 11.39 17.40
C ARG A 73 15.54 12.82 16.84
N VAL A 74 14.38 13.36 16.47
CA VAL A 74 14.26 14.75 16.00
C VAL A 74 14.68 15.74 17.09
N GLN A 75 14.16 15.56 18.30
CA GLN A 75 14.46 16.43 19.43
C GLN A 75 15.96 16.42 19.79
N SER A 76 16.58 15.24 19.80
CA SER A 76 18.01 15.08 20.11
C SER A 76 18.91 15.79 19.10
N LEU A 77 18.58 15.71 17.80
CA LEU A 77 19.29 16.43 16.75
C LEU A 77 19.20 17.95 16.95
N GLN A 78 18.00 18.46 17.26
CA GLN A 78 17.77 19.88 17.50
C GLN A 78 18.52 20.39 18.73
N GLN A 79 18.40 19.69 19.86
CA GLN A 79 19.07 20.06 21.12
C GLN A 79 20.59 20.07 21.01
N ARG A 80 21.16 19.16 20.21
CA ARG A 80 22.61 19.04 20.03
C ARG A 80 23.16 19.85 18.86
N GLY A 81 22.30 20.56 18.10
CA GLY A 81 22.69 21.25 16.88
C GLY A 81 23.27 20.34 15.80
N GLN A 82 22.91 19.05 15.82
CA GLN A 82 23.44 18.05 14.89
C GLN A 82 22.56 17.96 13.63
N LYS A 83 23.20 17.68 12.50
CA LYS A 83 22.47 17.35 11.26
C LYS A 83 22.03 15.88 11.29
N ARG A 84 20.87 15.61 10.70
CA ARG A 84 20.45 14.24 10.37
C ARG A 84 21.46 13.59 9.42
N GLN A 85 21.49 12.26 9.40
CA GLN A 85 22.26 11.52 8.39
C GLN A 85 21.70 11.84 7.00
N GLU A 86 22.57 11.75 5.99
CA GLU A 86 22.15 11.97 4.61
C GLU A 86 21.09 10.93 4.21
N GLY A 87 19.95 11.41 3.71
CA GLY A 87 18.81 10.56 3.36
C GLY A 87 17.97 10.04 4.52
N GLU A 88 18.29 10.36 5.78
CA GLU A 88 17.52 9.95 6.96
C GLU A 88 16.12 10.58 6.97
N ARG A 89 15.09 9.76 7.15
CA ARG A 89 13.70 10.19 7.27
C ARG A 89 13.37 10.47 8.74
N LEU A 90 13.28 11.75 9.09
CA LEU A 90 12.80 12.20 10.39
C LEU A 90 11.28 12.24 10.42
N LEU A 91 10.64 11.75 11.48
CA LEU A 91 9.18 11.76 11.61
C LEU A 91 8.66 13.21 11.70
N GLY A 92 7.62 13.51 10.93
CA GLY A 92 6.94 14.80 10.97
C GLY A 92 6.09 14.97 12.25
N PRO A 93 5.73 16.21 12.62
CA PRO A 93 4.96 16.47 13.83
C PRO A 93 3.57 15.83 13.79
N ASN A 94 2.96 15.76 12.60
CA ASN A 94 1.64 15.17 12.36
C ASN A 94 1.75 13.77 11.74
N GLU A 95 2.83 13.05 12.02
CA GLU A 95 2.99 11.67 11.59
C GLU A 95 3.08 10.72 12.77
N ALA A 96 2.60 9.51 12.58
CA ALA A 96 2.78 8.43 13.55
C ALA A 96 3.09 7.12 12.82
N VAL A 97 3.78 6.23 13.53
CA VAL A 97 4.13 4.91 13.03
C VAL A 97 2.99 3.95 13.35
N TYR A 98 2.56 3.20 12.35
CA TYR A 98 1.60 2.12 12.46
C TYR A 98 2.23 0.81 12.01
N ARG A 99 1.65 -0.31 12.41
CA ARG A 99 2.04 -1.63 11.93
C ARG A 99 0.84 -2.47 11.52
N LEU A 100 1.10 -3.39 10.60
CA LEU A 100 0.24 -4.53 10.33
C LEU A 100 0.93 -5.81 10.76
N ASP A 101 0.18 -6.66 11.46
CA ASP A 101 0.60 -7.98 11.90
C ASP A 101 -0.12 -9.03 11.05
N PHE A 102 0.61 -9.65 10.12
CA PHE A 102 0.08 -10.64 9.18
C PHE A 102 -0.02 -12.02 9.84
N SER A 103 -1.25 -12.50 10.05
CA SER A 103 -1.53 -13.86 10.53
C SER A 103 -1.40 -14.93 9.43
N LYS A 104 -1.48 -14.52 8.15
CA LYS A 104 -1.30 -15.32 6.94
C LYS A 104 -0.38 -14.57 5.97
N GLN A 105 0.35 -15.29 5.12
CA GLN A 105 1.32 -14.68 4.20
C GLN A 105 0.99 -14.88 2.71
N THR A 106 0.04 -15.76 2.39
CA THR A 106 -0.57 -15.85 1.06
C THR A 106 -1.86 -15.06 1.13
N LEU A 107 -1.82 -13.84 0.61
CA LEU A 107 -2.92 -12.88 0.67
C LEU A 107 -3.23 -12.39 -0.73
N GLN A 108 -4.50 -12.16 -1.04
CA GLN A 108 -4.93 -11.38 -2.20
C GLN A 108 -5.61 -10.12 -1.68
N PHE A 109 -5.27 -8.94 -2.19
CA PHE A 109 -5.92 -7.71 -1.74
C PHE A 109 -7.40 -7.70 -2.14
N SER A 110 -8.27 -7.27 -1.22
CA SER A 110 -9.70 -7.07 -1.46
C SER A 110 -10.02 -5.58 -1.51
N HIS A 111 -9.95 -4.90 -0.37
CA HIS A 111 -10.31 -3.49 -0.25
C HIS A 111 -9.69 -2.84 1.00
N TRP A 112 -9.76 -1.52 1.02
CA TRP A 112 -9.49 -0.70 2.20
C TRP A 112 -10.78 -0.38 2.93
N THR A 113 -10.72 -0.38 4.26
CA THR A 113 -11.78 0.21 5.10
C THR A 113 -11.15 1.38 5.84
N VAL A 114 -11.48 2.60 5.41
CA VAL A 114 -11.00 3.84 6.04
C VAL A 114 -12.20 4.66 6.47
N ARG A 115 -12.16 5.14 7.72
CA ARG A 115 -13.16 6.03 8.29
C ARG A 115 -12.46 7.23 8.92
N LEU A 116 -12.87 8.43 8.52
CA LEU A 116 -12.44 9.69 9.11
C LEU A 116 -13.63 10.30 9.85
N ALA A 117 -13.55 10.44 11.17
CA ALA A 117 -14.66 10.93 11.98
C ALA A 117 -15.07 12.38 11.65
N GLN A 118 -14.15 13.16 11.08
CA GLN A 118 -14.29 14.56 10.70
C GLN A 118 -13.57 14.81 9.37
N PRO A 119 -13.82 15.96 8.70
CA PRO A 119 -13.06 16.35 7.52
C PRO A 119 -11.55 16.32 7.78
N GLY A 120 -10.79 15.92 6.78
CA GLY A 120 -9.35 15.77 6.91
C GLY A 120 -8.75 14.89 5.84
N HIS A 121 -7.42 14.80 5.87
CA HIS A 121 -6.63 14.07 4.91
C HIS A 121 -5.67 13.11 5.62
N LEU A 122 -5.67 11.86 5.19
CA LEU A 122 -4.83 10.78 5.68
C LEU A 122 -3.94 10.27 4.54
N THR A 123 -2.63 10.25 4.78
CA THR A 123 -1.66 9.61 3.89
C THR A 123 -1.05 8.41 4.59
N ILE A 124 -1.09 7.25 3.97
CA ILE A 124 -0.51 6.01 4.47
C ILE A 124 0.64 5.62 3.56
N THR A 125 1.87 5.65 4.09
CA THR A 125 3.07 5.28 3.34
C THR A 125 3.69 4.04 3.95
N ALA A 126 3.81 2.97 3.16
CA ALA A 126 4.52 1.77 3.59
C ALA A 126 6.03 1.99 3.68
N THR A 127 6.67 1.23 4.55
CA THR A 127 8.13 1.14 4.60
C THR A 127 8.63 -0.19 4.02
N SER A 128 9.86 -0.21 3.54
CA SER A 128 10.52 -1.42 3.06
C SER A 128 10.57 -2.47 4.16
N GLN A 129 10.19 -3.71 3.83
CA GLN A 129 10.30 -4.86 4.74
C GLN A 129 11.73 -5.20 5.19
N LEU A 130 12.75 -4.60 4.56
CA LEU A 130 14.15 -4.74 4.97
C LEU A 130 14.55 -3.74 6.08
N TRP A 131 13.76 -2.70 6.30
CA TRP A 131 13.97 -1.79 7.42
C TRP A 131 13.71 -2.53 8.73
N THR A 132 14.64 -2.40 9.67
CA THR A 132 14.52 -2.97 11.01
C THR A 132 14.66 -1.82 12.00
N PRO A 133 13.56 -1.34 12.59
CA PRO A 133 13.55 -0.12 13.40
C PRO A 133 14.55 -0.10 14.55
N ASP A 134 14.83 -1.26 15.15
CA ASP A 134 15.78 -1.40 16.27
C ASP A 134 17.25 -1.24 15.84
N LEU A 135 17.55 -1.42 14.55
CA LEU A 135 18.93 -1.46 14.05
C LEU A 135 19.35 -0.19 13.33
N THR A 136 18.43 0.50 12.66
CA THR A 136 18.77 1.63 11.79
C THR A 136 17.67 2.69 11.77
N ASN A 137 18.06 3.96 11.69
CA ASN A 137 17.13 5.05 11.37
C ASN A 137 16.47 4.80 10.01
N LEU A 138 15.20 5.18 9.87
CA LEU A 138 14.47 5.10 8.61
C LEU A 138 15.13 6.02 7.57
N MET A 139 15.21 5.57 6.34
CA MET A 139 15.73 6.34 5.20
C MET A 139 14.62 6.66 4.22
N THR A 140 14.66 7.84 3.57
CA THR A 140 13.62 8.25 2.61
C THR A 140 13.43 7.23 1.48
N ARG A 141 14.52 6.61 0.99
CA ARG A 141 14.47 5.56 -0.04
C ARG A 141 13.75 4.27 0.39
N GLN A 142 13.49 4.10 1.68
CA GLN A 142 12.75 2.95 2.22
C GLN A 142 11.25 3.23 2.28
N LEU A 143 10.80 4.45 1.99
CA LEU A 143 9.38 4.74 1.79
C LEU A 143 8.95 4.20 0.44
N LEU A 144 7.82 3.51 0.42
CA LEU A 144 7.29 2.83 -0.75
C LEU A 144 6.16 3.66 -1.38
N GLU A 145 6.20 3.77 -2.70
CA GLU A 145 5.15 4.36 -3.54
C GLU A 145 4.42 3.28 -4.33
N PRO A 146 3.10 3.35 -4.60
CA PRO A 146 2.25 4.47 -4.25
C PRO A 146 1.91 4.49 -2.76
N ALA A 147 1.68 5.67 -2.21
CA ALA A 147 1.05 5.86 -0.91
C ALA A 147 -0.48 5.80 -1.02
N GLY A 148 -1.15 5.31 0.02
CA GLY A 148 -2.60 5.40 0.14
C GLY A 148 -3.02 6.80 0.57
N ILE A 149 -3.81 7.48 -0.25
CA ILE A 149 -4.30 8.84 0.04
C ILE A 149 -5.82 8.80 0.20
N PHE A 150 -6.29 9.20 1.38
CA PHE A 150 -7.69 9.13 1.79
C PHE A 150 -8.14 10.47 2.39
N TRP A 151 -9.30 10.98 2.01
CA TRP A 151 -9.77 12.26 2.54
C TRP A 151 -11.29 12.35 2.65
N ARG A 152 -11.71 13.31 3.45
CA ARG A 152 -13.10 13.73 3.62
C ARG A 152 -13.18 15.24 3.49
N SER A 153 -14.03 15.71 2.57
CA SER A 153 -14.16 17.13 2.29
C SER A 153 -15.03 17.83 3.34
N PRO A 154 -14.82 19.13 3.60
CA PRO A 154 -15.72 19.90 4.44
C PRO A 154 -17.14 19.90 3.87
N GLY A 155 -18.13 19.60 4.72
CA GLY A 155 -19.54 19.53 4.32
C GLY A 155 -20.03 18.14 3.91
N ASP A 156 -19.13 17.17 3.76
CA ASP A 156 -19.53 15.77 3.59
C ASP A 156 -20.25 15.26 4.85
N ALA A 157 -21.29 14.46 4.65
CA ALA A 157 -21.97 13.78 5.75
C ALA A 157 -21.01 12.85 6.49
N ARG A 158 -21.23 12.63 7.78
CA ARG A 158 -20.35 11.77 8.61
C ARG A 158 -20.26 10.33 8.10
N ASP A 159 -21.26 9.87 7.37
CA ASP A 159 -21.33 8.51 6.82
C ASP A 159 -21.07 8.47 5.30
N ALA A 160 -20.66 9.60 4.70
CA ALA A 160 -20.26 9.63 3.30
C ALA A 160 -19.02 8.74 3.09
N PRO A 161 -18.96 8.01 1.95
CA PRO A 161 -17.78 7.24 1.58
C PRO A 161 -16.52 8.10 1.60
N ILE A 162 -15.43 7.56 2.12
CA ILE A 162 -14.13 8.23 2.09
C ILE A 162 -13.64 8.31 0.65
N GLN A 163 -13.11 9.47 0.27
CA GLN A 163 -12.55 9.72 -1.04
C GLN A 163 -11.10 9.20 -1.08
N CYS A 164 -10.69 8.61 -2.20
CA CYS A 164 -9.32 8.17 -2.43
C CYS A 164 -8.97 8.23 -3.92
N ILE A 165 -7.67 8.15 -4.23
CA ILE A 165 -7.21 7.88 -5.59
C ILE A 165 -7.29 6.36 -5.80
N GLU A 166 -8.39 5.89 -6.40
CA GLU A 166 -8.73 4.45 -6.46
C GLU A 166 -7.61 3.57 -7.03
N ALA A 167 -6.95 4.02 -8.11
CA ALA A 167 -5.88 3.26 -8.75
C ALA A 167 -4.66 3.09 -7.82
N ASP A 168 -4.23 4.18 -7.19
CA ASP A 168 -3.08 4.17 -6.26
C ASP A 168 -3.41 3.37 -5.01
N ALA A 169 -4.63 3.51 -4.46
CA ALA A 169 -5.08 2.74 -3.31
C ALA A 169 -5.13 1.23 -3.61
N TYR A 170 -5.60 0.84 -4.80
CA TYR A 170 -5.63 -0.56 -5.21
C TYR A 170 -4.22 -1.14 -5.42
N GLU A 171 -3.36 -0.44 -6.16
CA GLU A 171 -1.96 -0.86 -6.36
C GLU A 171 -1.21 -0.96 -5.04
N PHE A 172 -1.45 0.00 -4.14
CA PHE A 172 -0.85 -0.01 -2.82
C PHE A 172 -1.26 -1.24 -2.01
N GLY A 173 -2.55 -1.60 -2.02
CA GLY A 173 -3.07 -2.80 -1.36
C GLY A 173 -2.46 -4.10 -1.89
N GLU A 174 -2.38 -4.26 -3.21
CA GLU A 174 -1.74 -5.42 -3.85
C GLU A 174 -0.26 -5.55 -3.45
N ARG A 175 0.47 -4.43 -3.39
CA ARG A 175 1.88 -4.45 -2.94
C ARG A 175 2.03 -4.84 -1.49
N ILE A 176 1.10 -4.44 -0.61
CA ILE A 176 1.11 -4.89 0.79
C ILE A 176 0.93 -6.41 0.84
N ALA A 177 0.01 -6.96 0.03
CA ALA A 177 -0.20 -8.42 -0.07
C ALA A 177 1.08 -9.15 -0.51
N GLU A 178 1.77 -8.64 -1.53
CA GLU A 178 3.05 -9.19 -1.99
C GLU A 178 4.12 -9.12 -0.89
N LEU A 179 4.21 -8.00 -0.16
CA LEU A 179 5.20 -7.78 0.90
C LEU A 179 4.93 -8.57 2.17
N ALA A 180 3.70 -9.02 2.41
CA ALA A 180 3.36 -9.90 3.53
C ALA A 180 4.08 -11.26 3.45
N THR A 181 4.51 -11.68 2.25
CA THR A 181 5.32 -12.90 2.06
C THR A 181 6.71 -12.78 2.68
N VAL A 182 7.23 -11.56 2.85
CA VAL A 182 8.60 -11.31 3.32
C VAL A 182 8.72 -11.41 4.83
N ARG A 183 7.80 -10.78 5.59
CA ARG A 183 7.78 -10.75 7.06
C ARG A 183 6.36 -10.65 7.59
N LYS A 184 6.16 -11.16 8.80
CA LYS A 184 4.86 -11.11 9.50
C LYS A 184 4.48 -9.75 10.07
N VAL A 185 5.41 -8.80 10.14
CA VAL A 185 5.16 -7.44 10.62
C VAL A 185 5.66 -6.48 9.58
N MET A 186 4.86 -5.46 9.27
CA MET A 186 5.23 -4.38 8.35
C MET A 186 4.85 -3.04 8.95
N TYR A 187 5.73 -2.05 8.78
CA TYR A 187 5.57 -0.71 9.33
C TYR A 187 5.13 0.30 8.27
N PHE A 188 4.35 1.27 8.73
CA PHE A 188 3.74 2.32 7.92
C PHE A 188 3.91 3.67 8.63
N LEU A 189 4.04 4.73 7.85
CA LEU A 189 3.89 6.10 8.33
C LEU A 189 2.48 6.57 7.98
N PHE A 190 1.71 6.95 8.98
CA PHE A 190 0.46 7.67 8.80
C PHE A 190 0.74 9.16 8.95
N GLY A 191 0.45 9.93 7.90
CA GLY A 191 0.47 11.38 7.90
C GLY A 191 -0.93 11.94 8.01
N PHE A 192 -1.15 12.79 9.01
CA PHE A 192 -2.43 13.41 9.29
C PHE A 192 -2.40 14.88 8.89
N ALA A 193 -3.37 15.32 8.10
CA ALA A 193 -3.50 16.70 7.64
C ALA A 193 -4.95 17.19 7.73
N GLU A 194 -5.13 18.52 7.65
CA GLU A 194 -6.43 19.18 7.57
C GLU A 194 -7.38 18.88 8.75
N GLY A 195 -6.82 18.78 9.97
CA GLY A 195 -7.58 18.49 11.18
C GLY A 195 -7.72 16.99 11.47
N CYS A 196 -7.25 16.12 10.60
CA CYS A 196 -7.13 14.69 10.87
C CYS A 196 -6.12 14.44 12.02
N SER A 197 -6.39 13.42 12.82
CA SER A 197 -5.55 12.98 13.94
C SER A 197 -5.72 11.48 14.21
N PRO A 198 -4.78 10.82 14.90
CA PRO A 198 -4.88 9.39 15.23
C PRO A 198 -6.21 8.98 15.87
N GLU A 199 -6.78 9.83 16.74
CA GLU A 199 -8.02 9.55 17.47
C GLU A 199 -9.27 9.63 16.58
N THR A 200 -9.13 10.23 15.38
CA THR A 200 -10.23 10.48 14.45
C THR A 200 -10.22 9.54 13.24
N VAL A 201 -9.29 8.57 13.21
CA VAL A 201 -9.09 7.65 12.09
C VAL A 201 -9.30 6.22 12.56
N ASP A 202 -10.11 5.48 11.81
CA ASP A 202 -10.15 4.03 11.86
C ASP A 202 -9.76 3.50 10.47
N CYS A 203 -8.81 2.57 10.43
CA CYS A 203 -8.23 2.09 9.19
C CYS A 203 -7.86 0.61 9.31
N SER A 204 -8.38 -0.17 8.38
CA SER A 204 -8.03 -1.57 8.17
C SER A 204 -7.89 -1.88 6.69
N ILE A 205 -7.24 -3.00 6.40
CA ILE A 205 -7.10 -3.56 5.07
C ILE A 205 -7.63 -5.00 5.08
N THR A 206 -8.42 -5.34 4.06
CA THR A 206 -9.02 -6.67 3.94
C THR A 206 -8.35 -7.44 2.82
N PHE A 207 -8.01 -8.70 3.12
CA PHE A 207 -7.47 -9.66 2.17
C PHE A 207 -8.39 -10.85 1.98
N ILE A 208 -8.37 -11.44 0.80
CA ILE A 208 -8.90 -12.78 0.56
C ILE A 208 -7.79 -13.78 0.86
N VAL A 209 -8.13 -14.84 1.59
CA VAL A 209 -7.24 -15.97 1.87
C VAL A 209 -7.88 -17.28 1.41
N ASP A 210 -7.07 -18.16 0.83
CA ASP A 210 -7.48 -19.53 0.56
C ASP A 210 -7.68 -20.26 1.91
N GLY A 211 -8.83 -20.92 2.05
CA GLY A 211 -9.24 -21.66 3.24
C GLY A 211 -8.42 -22.92 3.50
#